data_AF-A0A6Y1UED9-F1
#
_entry.id   AF-A0A6Y1UED9-F1
#
_cell.length_a   1.000
_cell.length_b   1.000
_cell.length_c   1.000
_cell.angle_alpha   90.00
_cell.angle_beta   90.00
_cell.angle_gamma   90.00
#
_symmetry.space_group_name_H-M   'P 1'
#
loop_
_entity.id
_entity.type
_entity.pdbx_description
1 polymer ?
#
loop_
_entity_poly.entity_id
_entity_poly.type
_entity_poly.pdbx_seq_one_letter_code
_entity_poly.pdbx_strand_id
1 'polypeptide(L)' 'MLTATSPELKQPQAPVNAITPVNVSPGDIASVVKAWDSRTASLTKAPGFISTTLYQSVLPSHPWPLIEVAQW' A
#
# COMPACT_ATOMS: atom_id res chain seq x y z
N MET A 1 21.85 4.02 13.76
CA MET A 1 20.93 2.89 13.50
C MET A 1 19.91 2.86 14.62
N LEU A 2 18.62 3.01 14.32
CA LEU A 2 17.56 2.81 15.32
C LEU A 2 17.19 1.32 15.30
N THR A 3 17.77 0.56 16.20
CA THR A 3 17.32 -0.79 16.53
C THR A 3 15.97 -0.68 17.23
N ALA A 4 14.89 -1.08 16.55
CA ALA A 4 13.58 -1.17 17.17
C ALA A 4 13.62 -2.23 18.29
N THR A 5 13.62 -1.77 19.53
CA THR A 5 13.46 -2.59 20.74
C THR A 5 11.98 -2.93 20.91
N SER A 6 11.53 -3.99 20.24
CA SER A 6 10.27 -4.69 20.59
C SER A 6 10.57 -6.18 20.53
N PRO A 7 10.79 -6.84 21.69
CA PRO A 7 11.39 -8.17 21.76
C PRO A 7 10.54 -9.31 21.18
N GLU A 8 9.32 -9.05 20.72
CA GLU A 8 8.38 -10.10 20.24
C GLU A 8 7.96 -10.00 18.77
N LEU A 9 8.43 -8.98 18.03
CA LEU A 9 8.12 -8.87 16.61
C LEU A 9 8.97 -9.87 15.80
N LYS A 10 8.41 -11.06 15.58
CA LYS A 10 8.98 -12.06 14.67
C LYS A 10 8.76 -11.61 13.23
N GLN A 11 9.81 -11.71 12.42
CA GLN A 11 9.65 -11.62 10.96
C GLN A 11 8.73 -12.78 10.50
N PRO A 12 7.71 -12.50 9.67
CA PRO A 12 6.83 -13.54 9.18
C PRO A 12 7.63 -14.54 8.33
N GLN A 13 7.32 -15.83 8.46
CA GLN A 13 7.98 -16.89 7.66
C GLN A 13 7.35 -17.08 6.28
N ALA A 14 6.21 -16.46 6.03
CA ALA A 14 5.50 -16.45 4.77
C ALA A 14 5.15 -15.00 4.38
N PRO A 15 4.90 -14.72 3.09
CA PRO A 15 4.54 -13.39 2.66
C PRO A 15 3.32 -12.82 3.38
N VAL A 16 3.35 -11.53 3.68
CA VAL A 16 2.27 -10.78 4.32
C VAL A 16 1.60 -9.86 3.31
N ASN A 17 0.26 -9.82 3.36
CA ASN A 17 -0.53 -8.88 2.57
C ASN A 17 -0.85 -7.65 3.44
N ALA A 18 -0.37 -6.48 3.03
CA ALA A 18 -0.82 -5.20 3.56
C ALA A 18 -1.97 -4.67 2.70
N ILE A 19 -3.16 -4.59 3.29
CA ILE A 19 -4.36 -4.04 2.64
C ILE A 19 -4.59 -2.64 3.19
N THR A 20 -4.44 -1.62 2.34
CA THR A 20 -4.53 -0.21 2.72
C THR A 20 -5.70 0.44 1.99
N PRO A 21 -6.83 0.70 2.67
CA PRO A 21 -7.87 1.56 2.13
C PRO A 21 -7.35 2.98 1.97
N VAL A 22 -7.50 3.56 0.78
CA VAL A 22 -7.10 4.94 0.51
C VAL A 22 -8.36 5.79 0.44
N ASN A 23 -8.56 6.60 1.48
CA ASN A 23 -9.70 7.51 1.56
C ASN A 23 -9.38 8.77 0.74
N VAL A 24 -10.09 8.98 -0.37
CA VAL A 24 -9.86 10.10 -1.29
C VAL A 24 -11.21 10.65 -1.76
N SER A 25 -11.29 11.96 -1.98
CA SER A 25 -12.48 12.55 -2.59
C SER A 25 -12.56 12.16 -4.07
N PRO A 26 -13.77 11.94 -4.65
CA PRO A 26 -13.91 11.48 -6.03
C PRO A 26 -13.15 12.31 -7.09
N GLY A 27 -13.06 13.63 -6.89
CA GLY A 27 -12.32 14.53 -7.78
C GLY A 27 -10.80 14.37 -7.76
N ASP A 28 -10.24 13.72 -6.72
CA ASP A 28 -8.81 13.62 -6.49
C ASP A 28 -8.20 12.26 -6.87
N ILE A 29 -9.02 11.30 -7.29
CA ILE A 29 -8.59 9.92 -7.60
C ILE A 29 -7.41 9.92 -8.58
N ALA A 30 -7.51 10.67 -9.69
CA ALA A 30 -6.46 10.71 -10.70
C ALA A 30 -5.13 11.25 -10.15
N SER A 31 -5.18 12.27 -9.29
CA SER A 31 -4.00 12.83 -8.63
C SER A 31 -3.37 11.83 -7.65
N VAL A 32 -4.19 11.08 -6.92
CA VAL A 32 -3.71 10.03 -6.00
C VAL A 32 -3.09 8.86 -6.75
N VAL A 33 -3.67 8.41 -7.86
CA VAL A 33 -3.07 7.36 -8.71
C VAL A 33 -1.67 7.77 -9.19
N LYS A 34 -1.51 9.01 -9.68
CA LYS A 34 -0.20 9.53 -10.09
C LYS A 34 0.81 9.61 -8.94
N ALA A 35 0.35 10.01 -7.75
CA ALA A 35 1.20 10.04 -6.56
C ALA A 35 1.60 8.62 -6.11
N TRP A 36 0.69 7.66 -6.23
CA TRP A 36 0.94 6.25 -5.94
C TRP A 36 2.02 5.68 -6.86
N ASP A 37 1.99 5.95 -8.16
CA ASP A 37 3.04 5.51 -9.10
C ASP A 37 4.44 5.92 -8.64
N SER A 38 4.58 7.17 -8.20
CA SER A 38 5.84 7.73 -7.71
C SER A 38 6.29 7.05 -6.40
N ARG A 39 5.34 6.75 -5.50
CA ARG A 39 5.60 6.03 -4.25
C ARG A 39 6.00 4.57 -4.52
N THR A 40 5.34 3.89 -5.45
CA THR A 40 5.61 2.50 -5.82
C THR A 40 7.04 2.31 -6.34
N ALA A 41 7.56 3.28 -7.10
CA ALA A 41 8.96 3.27 -7.54
C ALA A 41 9.98 3.22 -6.37
N SER A 42 9.63 3.77 -5.21
CA SER A 42 10.45 3.68 -4.00
C SER A 42 10.22 2.36 -3.25
N LEU A 43 8.97 1.92 -3.16
CA LEU A 43 8.57 0.68 -2.49
C LEU A 43 9.24 -0.55 -3.10
N THR A 44 9.37 -0.60 -4.44
CA THR A 44 10.00 -1.73 -5.14
C THR A 44 11.46 -1.99 -4.76
N LYS A 45 12.11 -1.03 -4.10
CA LYS A 45 13.52 -1.14 -3.67
C LYS A 45 13.65 -1.57 -2.21
N ALA A 46 12.55 -1.73 -1.50
CA ALA A 46 12.58 -2.01 -0.08
C ALA A 46 12.79 -3.51 0.21
N PRO A 47 13.55 -3.87 1.27
CA PRO A 47 13.84 -5.27 1.58
C PRO A 47 12.58 -6.08 1.86
N GLY A 48 12.43 -7.21 1.17
CA GLY A 48 11.26 -8.09 1.30
C GLY A 48 10.10 -7.71 0.39
N PHE A 49 10.11 -6.57 -0.30
CA PHE A 49 9.02 -6.23 -1.21
C PHE A 49 8.84 -7.28 -2.33
N ILE A 50 7.60 -7.71 -2.56
CA ILE A 50 7.23 -8.66 -3.61
C ILE A 50 6.41 -7.96 -4.70
N SER A 51 5.29 -7.34 -4.32
CA SER A 51 4.37 -6.71 -5.28
C SER A 51 3.51 -5.63 -4.63
N THR A 52 2.92 -4.76 -5.43
CA THR A 52 1.80 -3.91 -5.01
C THR A 52 0.83 -3.70 -6.16
N THR A 53 -0.45 -3.55 -5.85
CA THR A 53 -1.51 -3.24 -6.82
C THR A 53 -2.47 -2.25 -6.19
N LEU A 54 -2.78 -1.17 -6.91
CA LEU A 54 -3.83 -0.22 -6.55
C LEU A 54 -5.11 -0.59 -7.31
N TYR A 55 -6.13 -1.00 -6.57
CA TYR A 55 -7.45 -1.27 -7.10
C TYR A 55 -8.33 -0.03 -6.99
N GLN A 56 -9.05 0.28 -8.07
CA GLN A 56 -10.09 1.30 -8.07
C GLN A 56 -11.47 0.65 -8.00
N SER A 57 -12.33 1.18 -7.13
CA SER A 57 -13.72 0.75 -7.05
C SER A 57 -14.45 1.04 -8.36
N VAL A 58 -15.27 0.10 -8.79
CA VAL A 58 -16.20 0.28 -9.93
C VAL A 58 -17.47 1.05 -9.52
N LEU A 59 -17.70 1.24 -8.22
CA LEU A 59 -18.84 1.99 -7.69
C LEU A 59 -18.44 3.46 -7.48
N PRO A 60 -19.14 4.43 -8.09
CA PRO A 60 -18.71 5.83 -8.14
C PRO A 60 -18.69 6.57 -6.80
N SER A 61 -19.39 6.06 -5.78
CA SER A 61 -19.51 6.70 -4.45
C SER A 61 -19.15 5.75 -3.30
N HIS A 62 -18.25 4.79 -3.56
CA HIS A 62 -17.80 3.87 -2.52
C HIS A 62 -16.94 4.60 -1.47
N PRO A 63 -17.11 4.33 -0.16
CA PRO A 63 -16.32 4.99 0.90
C PRO A 63 -14.81 4.70 0.80
N TRP A 64 -14.42 3.66 0.05
CA TRP A 64 -13.04 3.35 -0.29
C TRP A 64 -12.92 3.28 -1.81
N PRO A 65 -12.72 4.41 -2.49
CA PRO A 65 -12.62 4.44 -3.96
C PRO A 65 -11.33 3.77 -4.45
N LEU A 66 -10.33 3.65 -3.58
CA LEU A 66 -9.03 3.05 -3.86
C LEU A 66 -8.61 2.10 -2.73
N ILE A 67 -8.06 0.94 -3.09
CA ILE A 67 -7.47 -0.03 -2.14
C ILE A 67 -6.11 -0.43 -2.68
N GLU A 68 -5.05 -0.22 -1.91
CA GLU A 68 -3.74 -0.79 -2.20
C GLU A 68 -3.62 -2.16 -1.53
N VAL A 69 -3.14 -3.15 -2.29
CA VAL A 69 -2.72 -4.45 -1.76
C VAL A 69 -1.25 -4.62 -2.08
N ALA A 70 -0.41 -4.66 -1.04
CA ALA A 70 1.03 -4.87 -1.15
C ALA A 70 1.44 -6.18 -0.50
N GLN A 71 2.45 -6.82 -1.08
CA GLN A 71 3.04 -8.07 -0.60
C GLN A 71 4.49 -7.85 -0.22
N TRP A 72 4.86 -8.38 0.94
CA TRP A 72 6.22 -8.46 1.46
C TRP A 72 6.51 -9.89 1.91
#